data_AF-A0AA42SRQ2-F1
#
_entry.id   AF-A0AA42SRQ2-F1
#
_cell.length_a   1.000
_cell.length_b   1.000
_cell.length_c   1.000
_cell.angle_alpha   90.00
_cell.angle_beta   90.00
_cell.angle_gamma   90.00
#
_symmetry.space_group_name_H-M   'P 1'
#
loop_
_entity.id
_entity.type
_entity.pdbx_description
1 polymer ?
#
loop_
_entity_poly.entity_id
_entity_poly.type
_entity_poly.pdbx_seq_one_letter_code
_entity_poly.pdbx_strand_id
1 'polypeptide(L)'
;MARAADTTPEDFDEQLRTIRSFYAPRSAAAFASGEKMPDLMQRVANFADAQQLLGEGPGLQRLGIAFGDGRVLGNPTQVLLRFEPAYMQLAADNQL
;
A
#
# COMPACT_ATOMS: atom_id res chain seq x y z
N MET A 1 -21.22 6.63 9.44
CA MET A 1 -20.51 5.73 8.51
C MET A 1 -21.14 4.33 8.51
N ALA A 2 -21.25 3.61 9.64
CA ALA A 2 -21.84 2.26 9.68
C ALA A 2 -23.27 2.16 9.09
N ARG A 3 -24.21 3.02 9.52
CA ARG A 3 -25.57 3.05 8.93
C ARG A 3 -25.62 3.36 7.42
N ALA A 4 -24.60 4.02 6.87
CA ALA A 4 -24.55 4.35 5.43
C ALA A 4 -23.98 3.20 4.58
N ALA A 5 -23.33 2.21 5.23
CA ALA A 5 -22.77 1.02 4.60
C ALA A 5 -23.61 -0.24 4.91
N ASP A 6 -24.86 -0.06 5.37
CA ASP A 6 -25.80 -1.14 5.74
C ASP A 6 -25.19 -2.16 6.72
N THR A 7 -24.43 -1.67 7.71
CA THR A 7 -23.67 -2.48 8.67
C THR A 7 -23.84 -1.95 10.10
N THR A 8 -23.56 -2.79 11.10
CA THR A 8 -23.63 -2.43 12.52
C THR A 8 -22.28 -1.94 13.07
N PRO A 9 -22.25 -1.23 14.21
CA PRO A 9 -21.00 -0.91 14.90
C PRO A 9 -20.18 -2.17 15.25
N GLU A 10 -20.85 -3.24 15.65
CA GLU A 10 -20.23 -4.52 15.97
C GLU A 10 -19.56 -5.15 14.75
N ASP A 11 -20.24 -5.18 13.60
CA ASP A 11 -19.66 -5.65 12.33
C ASP A 11 -18.43 -4.82 11.93
N PHE A 12 -18.49 -3.50 12.15
CA PHE A 12 -17.38 -2.60 11.84
C PHE A 12 -16.16 -2.90 12.73
N ASP A 13 -16.37 -3.14 14.03
CA ASP A 13 -15.31 -3.53 14.95
C ASP A 13 -14.70 -4.89 14.60
N GLU A 14 -15.51 -5.85 14.13
CA GLU A 14 -15.02 -7.13 13.62
C GLU A 14 -14.12 -6.94 12.39
N GLN A 15 -14.55 -6.10 11.43
CA GLN A 15 -13.74 -5.78 10.25
C GLN A 15 -12.43 -5.09 10.64
N LEU A 16 -12.45 -4.13 11.56
CA LEU A 16 -11.24 -3.45 12.03
C LEU A 16 -10.24 -4.42 12.66
N ARG A 17 -10.70 -5.46 13.36
CA ARG A 17 -9.83 -6.50 13.94
C ARG A 17 -9.13 -7.34 12.87
N THR A 18 -9.72 -7.50 11.69
CA THR A 18 -9.10 -8.22 10.56
C THR A 18 -8.11 -7.36 9.78
N ILE A 19 -8.20 -6.03 9.90
CA ILE A 19 -7.36 -5.10 9.15
C ILE A 19 -6.11 -4.77 9.97
N ARG A 20 -4.94 -4.92 9.35
CA ARG A 20 -3.69 -4.42 9.93
C ARG A 20 -3.70 -2.88 9.87
N SER A 21 -4.02 -2.26 11.00
CA SER A 21 -4.00 -0.81 11.12
C SER A 21 -2.60 -0.30 11.51
N PHE A 22 -2.20 0.85 10.96
CA PHE A 22 -0.91 1.50 11.21
C PHE A 22 -1.07 2.77 12.05
N TYR A 23 -1.70 2.65 13.23
CA TYR A 23 -1.94 3.79 14.14
C TYR A 23 -0.66 4.41 14.71
N ALA A 24 0.45 3.68 14.70
CA ALA A 24 1.74 4.15 15.17
C ALA A 24 2.68 4.40 13.97
N PRO A 25 3.31 5.58 13.84
CA PRO A 25 4.22 5.87 12.72
C PRO A 25 5.36 4.86 12.60
N ARG A 26 5.91 4.42 13.74
CA ARG A 26 6.98 3.43 13.79
C ARG A 26 6.59 2.08 13.19
N SER A 27 5.34 1.63 13.38
CA SER A 27 4.89 0.37 12.79
C SER A 27 4.63 0.52 11.29
N ALA A 28 4.18 1.68 10.84
CA ALA A 28 4.03 2.02 9.43
C ALA A 28 5.38 2.03 8.70
N ALA A 29 6.38 2.73 9.28
CA ALA A 29 7.73 2.81 8.75
C ALA A 29 8.38 1.43 8.63
N ALA A 30 8.30 0.60 9.68
CA ALA A 30 8.84 -0.75 9.66
C ALA A 30 8.18 -1.65 8.59
N PHE A 31 6.88 -1.50 8.36
CA PHE A 31 6.18 -2.24 7.31
C PHE A 31 6.59 -1.78 5.92
N ALA A 32 6.61 -0.46 5.68
CA ALA A 32 6.98 0.14 4.40
C ALA A 32 8.43 -0.17 3.97
N SER A 33 9.35 -0.28 4.95
CA SER A 33 10.75 -0.65 4.73
C SER A 33 11.00 -2.16 4.69
N GLY A 34 9.97 -2.99 4.84
CA GLY A 34 10.12 -4.44 4.90
C GLY A 34 10.57 -5.04 3.58
N GLU A 35 11.49 -6.01 3.62
CA GLU A 35 12.03 -6.67 2.42
C GLU A 35 10.96 -7.35 1.54
N LYS A 36 9.84 -7.74 2.15
CA LYS A 36 8.69 -8.39 1.47
C LYS A 36 7.76 -7.40 0.76
N MET A 37 7.98 -6.09 0.90
CA MET A 37 7.11 -5.06 0.32
C MET A 37 6.98 -5.18 -1.21
N PRO A 38 8.07 -5.40 -1.98
CA PRO A 38 7.96 -5.58 -3.42
C PRO A 38 7.12 -6.79 -3.82
N ASP A 39 7.30 -7.94 -3.14
CA ASP A 39 6.51 -9.15 -3.40
C ASP A 39 5.02 -8.94 -3.08
N LEU A 40 4.72 -8.21 -2.01
CA LEU A 40 3.35 -7.86 -1.64
C LEU A 40 2.72 -6.97 -2.72
N MET A 41 3.42 -5.91 -3.15
CA MET A 41 2.92 -5.02 -4.20
C MET A 41 2.81 -5.69 -5.56
N GLN A 42 3.67 -6.66 -5.85
CA GLN A 42 3.55 -7.51 -7.04
C GLN A 42 2.25 -8.32 -7.03
N ARG A 43 1.86 -8.88 -5.89
CA ARG A 43 0.58 -9.61 -5.75
C ARG A 43 -0.61 -8.67 -5.94
N VAL A 44 -0.56 -7.49 -5.32
CA VAL A 44 -1.63 -6.47 -5.47
C VAL A 44 -1.74 -6.01 -6.92
N ALA A 45 -0.63 -5.71 -7.58
CA ALA A 45 -0.61 -5.28 -8.98
C ALA A 45 -1.15 -6.38 -9.90
N ASN A 46 -0.77 -7.65 -9.69
CA ASN A 46 -1.29 -8.77 -10.48
C ASN A 46 -2.79 -8.97 -10.29
N PHE A 47 -3.28 -8.86 -9.05
CA PHE A 47 -4.71 -8.91 -8.77
C PHE A 47 -5.45 -7.76 -9.48
N ALA A 48 -4.95 -6.54 -9.34
CA ALA A 48 -5.55 -5.36 -9.96
C ALA A 48 -5.58 -5.47 -11.49
N ASP A 49 -4.52 -6.00 -12.11
CA ASP A 49 -4.46 -6.27 -13.55
C ASP A 49 -5.50 -7.32 -13.97
N ALA A 50 -5.56 -8.45 -13.24
CA ALA A 50 -6.54 -9.51 -13.48
C ALA A 50 -8.00 -9.05 -13.31
N GLN A 51 -8.25 -8.04 -12.47
CA GLN A 51 -9.56 -7.42 -12.27
C GLN A 51 -9.78 -6.17 -13.15
N GLN A 52 -8.87 -5.87 -14.08
CA GLN A 52 -8.93 -4.72 -14.99
C GLN A 52 -9.01 -3.35 -14.27
N LEU A 53 -8.47 -3.27 -13.05
CA LEU A 53 -8.45 -2.07 -12.20
C LEU A 53 -7.30 -1.12 -12.53
N LEU A 54 -6.31 -1.57 -13.32
CA LEU A 54 -5.16 -0.75 -13.76
C LEU A 54 -5.40 -0.01 -15.09
N GLY A 55 -6.66 -0.01 -15.57
CA GLY A 55 -7.05 0.56 -16.86
C GLY A 55 -6.63 -0.32 -18.06
N GLU A 56 -6.82 0.20 -19.26
CA GLU A 56 -6.59 -0.56 -20.50
C GLU A 56 -5.09 -0.69 -20.84
N GLY A 57 -4.57 -1.90 -20.95
CA GLY A 57 -3.19 -2.18 -21.37
C GLY A 57 -2.45 -3.12 -20.40
N PRO A 58 -1.19 -3.49 -20.70
CA PRO A 58 -0.47 -4.49 -19.92
C PRO A 58 0.03 -3.91 -18.58
N GLY A 59 -0.65 -4.22 -17.47
CA GLY A 59 -0.46 -3.68 -16.11
C GLY A 59 0.92 -3.12 -15.77
N LEU A 60 1.79 -3.92 -15.16
CA LEU A 60 3.13 -3.49 -14.71
C LEU A 60 4.10 -3.12 -15.84
N GLN A 61 3.76 -3.36 -17.11
CA GLN A 61 4.60 -2.89 -18.22
C GLN A 61 4.42 -1.39 -18.49
N ARG A 62 3.32 -0.78 -18.04
CA ARG A 62 3.07 0.66 -18.15
C ARG A 62 3.23 1.42 -16.84
N LEU A 63 3.21 0.73 -15.71
CA LEU A 63 3.27 1.34 -14.39
C LEU A 63 4.47 0.82 -13.61
N GLY A 64 5.25 1.74 -13.08
CA GLY A 64 6.30 1.49 -12.10
C GLY A 64 5.84 1.79 -10.67
N ILE A 65 6.25 0.92 -9.75
CA ILE A 65 6.12 1.12 -8.30
C ILE A 65 7.53 1.23 -7.73
N ALA A 66 7.88 2.39 -7.17
CA ALA A 66 9.18 2.58 -6.53
C ALA A 66 9.10 2.37 -5.01
N PHE A 67 10.17 1.83 -4.43
CA PHE A 67 10.33 1.59 -3.00
C PHE A 67 11.45 2.47 -2.43
N GLY A 68 11.46 2.67 -1.11
CA GLY A 68 12.42 3.54 -0.42
C GLY A 68 13.90 3.14 -0.56
N ASP A 69 14.19 1.92 -1.00
CA ASP A 69 15.56 1.46 -1.30
C ASP A 69 15.98 1.69 -2.77
N GLY A 70 15.14 2.38 -3.55
CA GLY A 70 15.39 2.69 -4.95
C GLY A 70 15.02 1.57 -5.92
N ARG A 71 14.58 0.39 -5.44
CA ARG A 71 14.06 -0.65 -6.34
C ARG A 71 12.78 -0.16 -7.02
N VAL A 72 12.59 -0.59 -8.26
CA VAL A 72 11.36 -0.36 -9.01
C VAL A 72 10.79 -1.70 -9.47
N LEU A 73 9.51 -1.91 -9.19
CA LEU A 73 8.71 -2.99 -9.75
C LEU A 73 7.96 -2.47 -10.98
N GLY A 74 7.96 -3.22 -12.08
CA GLY A 74 7.29 -2.82 -13.32
C GLY A 74 8.13 -1.87 -14.16
N ASN A 75 7.53 -0.79 -14.69
CA ASN A 75 8.20 0.10 -15.63
C ASN A 75 9.00 1.23 -14.94
N PRO A 76 10.35 1.23 -15.00
CA PRO A 76 11.17 2.27 -14.39
C PRO A 76 11.08 3.64 -15.07
N THR A 77 10.64 3.71 -16.33
CA THR A 77 10.48 4.98 -17.04
C THR A 77 9.15 5.66 -16.74
N GLN A 78 8.23 4.96 -16.06
CA GLN A 78 6.88 5.46 -15.76
C GLN A 78 6.46 5.09 -14.33
N VAL A 79 7.16 5.64 -13.33
CA VAL A 79 6.83 5.44 -11.90
C VAL A 79 5.60 6.28 -11.54
N LEU A 80 4.48 5.61 -11.25
CA LEU A 80 3.20 6.24 -10.88
C LEU A 80 2.84 6.02 -9.41
N LEU A 81 3.45 5.04 -8.74
CA LEU A 81 3.25 4.76 -7.32
C LEU A 81 4.59 4.72 -6.59
N ARG A 82 4.62 5.21 -5.35
CA ARG A 82 5.81 5.25 -4.51
C ARG A 82 5.46 4.84 -3.08
N PHE A 83 6.18 3.85 -2.57
CA PHE A 83 6.15 3.46 -1.16
C PHE A 83 7.41 3.98 -0.49
N GLU A 84 7.31 5.21 0.00
CA GLU A 84 8.43 5.96 0.59
C GLU A 84 8.34 5.97 2.13
N PRO A 85 9.12 5.14 2.84
CA PRO A 85 9.09 5.08 4.30
C PRO A 85 9.65 6.34 4.97
N ALA A 86 10.43 7.18 4.26
CA ALA A 86 11.08 8.35 4.87
C ALA A 86 10.11 9.28 5.61
N TYR A 87 8.91 9.53 5.06
CA TYR A 87 7.92 10.40 5.72
C TYR A 87 7.35 9.78 7.01
N MET A 88 7.12 8.46 7.00
CA MET A 88 6.66 7.75 8.20
C MET A 88 7.77 7.68 9.26
N GLN A 89 9.02 7.59 8.82
CA GLN A 89 10.18 7.65 9.70
C GLN A 89 10.30 9.03 10.36
N LEU A 90 10.15 10.13 9.61
CA LEU A 90 10.12 11.48 10.18
C LEU A 90 9.03 11.63 11.26
N ALA A 91 7.85 11.08 11.03
CA ALA A 91 6.78 11.08 12.04
C ALA A 91 7.12 10.18 13.25
N ALA A 92 7.79 9.05 13.04
CA ALA A 92 8.27 8.18 14.12
C ALA A 92 9.38 8.82 14.97
N ASP A 93 10.14 9.74 14.37
CA ASP A 93 11.22 10.50 15.00
C ASP A 93 10.75 11.84 15.58
N ASN A 94 9.44 12.15 15.50
CA ASN A 94 8.81 13.41 15.96
C ASN A 94 9.37 14.65 15.26
N GLN A 95 9.64 14.54 13.95
CA GLN A 95 10.18 15.62 13.12
C GLN A 95 9.15 16.19 12.13
N LEU A 96 7.87 15.86 12.32
CA LEU A 96 6.71 16.30 11.53
C LEU A 96 5.60 16.81 12.46
#